data_AF-A0A158QJJ9-F1
#
_entry.id   AF-A0A158QJJ9-F1
#
_cell.length_a   1.000
_cell.length_b   1.000
_cell.length_c   1.000
_cell.angle_alpha   90.00
_cell.angle_beta   90.00
_cell.angle_gamma   90.00
#
_symmetry.space_group_name_H-M   'P 1'
#
loop_
_entity.id
_entity.type
_entity.pdbx_description
1 polymer ?
#
loop_
_entity_poly.entity_id
_entity_poly.type
_entity_poly.pdbx_seq_one_letter_code
_entity_poly.pdbx_strand_id
1 'polypeptide(L)'
;MQLAASSLPFGGVGNSGMGRYYEEASIATFSNPRSVLDKSNIEKMNYLFRYPPYTENHERWVRSGLSNIAIKEELVRLSHNQSACLLSDKYGLNQDTSDVGFKP
;
A
#
# COMPACT_ATOMS: atom_id res chain seq x y z
N MET A 1 -32.60 3.51 5.58
CA MET A 1 -31.67 4.25 6.43
C MET A 1 -30.25 3.83 6.03
N GLN A 2 -29.66 4.48 5.02
CA GLN A 2 -28.37 4.09 4.42
C GLN A 2 -27.18 4.94 4.90
N LEU A 3 -27.44 5.99 5.70
CA LEU A 3 -26.46 6.96 6.20
C LEU A 3 -26.17 6.83 7.71
N ALA A 4 -26.74 5.82 8.38
CA ALA A 4 -26.71 5.73 9.85
C ALA A 4 -25.63 4.79 10.41
N ALA A 5 -24.94 4.03 9.55
CA ALA A 5 -23.87 3.13 9.98
C ALA A 5 -22.55 3.90 10.06
N SER A 6 -22.15 4.32 11.28
CA SER A 6 -20.97 5.15 11.55
C SER A 6 -19.65 4.59 10.99
N SER A 7 -19.54 3.26 10.95
CA SER A 7 -18.31 2.55 10.62
C SER A 7 -18.10 2.24 9.13
N LEU A 8 -19.05 2.56 8.24
CA LEU A 8 -18.92 2.26 6.81
C LEU A 8 -18.74 3.54 5.99
N PRO A 9 -17.68 3.63 5.15
CA PRO A 9 -17.45 4.79 4.33
C PRO A 9 -18.46 4.85 3.18
N PHE A 10 -19.13 5.99 3.01
CA PHE A 10 -20.13 6.20 1.96
C PHE A 10 -19.47 6.78 0.71
N GLY A 11 -19.78 6.22 -0.46
CA GLY A 11 -19.24 6.66 -1.74
C GLY A 11 -19.84 5.89 -2.92
N GLY A 12 -19.78 6.49 -4.10
CA GLY A 12 -20.19 5.87 -5.35
C GLY A 12 -19.07 5.07 -6.01
N VAL A 13 -19.42 4.32 -7.05
CA VAL A 13 -18.49 3.71 -8.01
C VAL A 13 -19.01 3.91 -9.43
N GLY A 14 -18.11 4.12 -10.41
CA GLY A 14 -18.48 4.32 -11.82
C GLY A 14 -19.32 5.58 -12.05
N ASN A 15 -20.49 5.43 -12.71
CA ASN A 15 -21.39 6.54 -13.03
C ASN A 15 -21.99 7.24 -11.79
N SER A 16 -21.97 6.56 -10.64
CA SER A 16 -22.50 7.09 -9.37
C SER A 16 -21.49 7.98 -8.61
N GLY A 17 -20.27 8.15 -9.14
CA GLY A 17 -19.19 8.96 -8.54
C GLY A 17 -17.99 8.13 -8.06
N MET A 18 -16.96 8.80 -7.53
CA MET A 18 -15.73 8.20 -7.02
C MET A 18 -15.33 8.85 -5.70
N GLY A 19 -14.56 8.11 -4.90
CA GLY A 19 -14.15 8.52 -3.56
C GLY A 19 -15.15 8.06 -2.52
N ARG A 20 -14.70 7.99 -1.27
CA ARG A 20 -15.52 7.63 -0.13
C ARG A 20 -15.24 8.60 0.99
N TYR A 21 -16.28 9.02 1.67
CA TYR A 21 -16.16 9.88 2.85
C TYR A 21 -16.76 9.16 4.05
N TYR A 22 -16.60 9.77 5.21
CA TYR A 22 -17.02 9.38 6.55
C TYR A 22 -15.89 8.86 7.45
N GLU A 23 -15.94 9.20 8.75
CA GLU A 23 -14.89 8.98 9.76
C GLU A 23 -13.45 9.15 9.22
N GLU A 24 -12.62 8.11 9.29
CA GLU A 24 -11.23 8.12 8.83
C GLU A 24 -11.11 8.36 7.31
N ALA A 25 -12.08 7.89 6.52
CA ALA A 25 -12.10 8.10 5.07
C ALA A 25 -12.34 9.57 4.70
N SER A 26 -13.10 10.32 5.51
CA SER A 26 -13.21 11.79 5.35
C SER A 26 -11.87 12.48 5.57
N ILE A 27 -11.16 12.11 6.64
CA ILE A 27 -9.85 12.70 6.94
C ILE A 27 -8.87 12.40 5.81
N ALA A 28 -8.80 11.15 5.35
CA ALA A 28 -7.95 10.77 4.22
C ALA A 28 -8.32 11.50 2.92
N THR A 29 -9.61 11.75 2.67
CA THR A 29 -10.09 12.42 1.44
C THR A 29 -9.79 13.92 1.43
N PHE A 30 -9.91 14.60 2.58
CA PHE A 30 -9.69 16.05 2.68
C PHE A 30 -8.29 16.43 3.16
N SER A 31 -7.43 15.45 3.47
CA SER A 31 -6.03 15.68 3.80
C SER A 31 -5.13 15.33 2.62
N ASN A 32 -3.93 15.91 2.61
CA ASN A 32 -2.89 15.58 1.64
C ASN A 32 -1.78 14.82 2.37
N PRO A 33 -1.67 13.49 2.21
CA PRO A 33 -0.63 12.70 2.87
C PRO A 33 0.76 13.12 2.37
N ARG A 34 1.55 13.71 3.27
CA ARG A 34 2.93 14.13 2.97
C ARG A 34 3.91 13.02 3.36
N SER A 35 4.56 12.41 2.38
CA SER A 35 5.65 11.46 2.62
C SER A 35 6.88 12.19 3.18
N VAL A 36 7.37 11.74 4.34
CA VAL A 36 8.60 12.22 4.96
C VAL A 36 9.53 11.03 5.16
N LEU A 37 10.74 11.12 4.62
CA LEU A 37 11.80 10.14 4.81
C LEU A 37 12.83 10.71 5.78
N ASP A 38 12.87 10.17 7.00
CA ASP A 38 13.94 10.42 7.94
C ASP A 38 15.07 9.41 7.71
N LYS A 39 16.27 9.92 7.37
CA LYS A 39 17.43 9.08 7.04
C LYS A 39 18.44 9.19 8.17
N SER A 40 18.85 8.04 8.71
CA SER A 40 19.94 7.98 9.68
C SER A 40 21.29 8.27 9.00
N ASN A 41 22.23 8.87 9.75
CA ASN A 41 23.58 9.24 9.30
C ASN A 41 24.52 8.02 9.06
N ILE A 42 24.01 6.89 8.58
CA ILE A 42 24.81 5.75 8.11
C ILE A 42 25.37 6.08 6.72
N GLU A 43 25.93 7.29 6.60
CA GLU A 43 26.46 7.90 5.39
C GLU A 43 27.55 7.03 4.74
N LYS A 44 28.28 6.25 5.54
CA LYS A 44 29.29 5.31 5.04
C LYS A 44 28.69 4.15 4.23
N MET A 45 27.55 3.57 4.63
CA MET A 45 26.90 2.55 3.78
C MET A 45 26.31 3.20 2.54
N ASN A 46 25.61 4.34 2.69
CA ASN A 46 25.03 5.04 1.55
C ASN A 46 26.08 5.45 0.51
N TYR A 47 27.27 5.87 0.96
CA TYR A 47 28.37 6.24 0.08
C TYR A 47 28.87 5.06 -0.76
N LEU A 48 28.99 3.87 -0.14
CA LEU A 48 29.48 2.65 -0.82
C LEU A 48 28.52 2.12 -1.90
N PHE A 49 27.22 2.37 -1.78
CA PHE A 49 26.24 1.90 -2.78
C PHE A 49 25.84 2.96 -3.81
N ARG A 50 25.89 4.26 -3.45
CA ARG A 50 25.35 5.34 -4.29
C ARG A 50 26.38 6.00 -5.20
N TYR A 51 27.65 6.02 -4.81
CA TYR A 51 28.69 6.72 -5.55
C TYR A 51 29.70 5.75 -6.17
N PRO A 52 30.25 6.07 -7.37
CA PRO A 52 31.22 5.22 -8.05
C PRO A 52 32.53 5.08 -7.25
N PRO A 53 33.32 4.00 -7.46
CA PRO A 53 33.26 3.03 -8.55
C PRO A 53 32.38 1.78 -8.27
N TYR A 54 31.51 1.43 -9.23
CA TYR A 54 30.69 0.22 -9.16
C TYR A 54 31.50 -1.00 -9.58
N THR A 55 31.84 -1.87 -8.62
CA THR A 55 32.49 -3.16 -8.93
C THR A 55 31.45 -4.27 -9.04
N GLU A 56 31.77 -5.38 -9.73
CA GLU A 56 30.86 -6.52 -9.91
C GLU A 56 30.29 -7.08 -8.60
N ASN A 57 31.07 -6.99 -7.52
CA ASN A 57 30.64 -7.38 -6.19
C ASN A 57 29.50 -6.46 -5.68
N HIS A 58 29.63 -5.14 -5.86
CA HIS A 58 28.59 -4.18 -5.43
C HIS A 58 27.28 -4.43 -6.19
N GLU A 59 27.34 -4.69 -7.49
CA GLU A 59 26.14 -5.00 -8.29
C GLU A 59 25.45 -6.29 -7.84
N ARG A 60 26.22 -7.33 -7.52
CA ARG A 60 25.68 -8.58 -6.98
C ARG A 60 24.97 -8.34 -5.64
N TRP A 61 25.56 -7.54 -4.75
CA TRP A 61 24.97 -7.17 -3.46
C TRP A 61 23.69 -6.34 -3.62
N VAL A 62 23.69 -5.32 -4.49
CA VAL A 62 22.51 -4.48 -4.74
C VAL A 62 21.37 -5.30 -5.36
N ARG A 63 21.66 -6.11 -6.37
CA ARG A 63 20.66 -6.96 -7.03
C ARG A 63 20.04 -7.96 -6.06
N SER A 64 20.86 -8.61 -5.24
CA SER A 64 20.37 -9.55 -4.22
C SER A 64 19.58 -8.84 -3.11
N GLY A 65 20.01 -7.64 -2.71
CA GLY A 65 19.28 -6.83 -1.72
C GLY A 65 17.90 -6.42 -2.20
N LEU A 66 17.81 -5.91 -3.44
CA LEU A 66 16.54 -5.48 -4.04
C LEU A 66 15.59 -6.66 -4.31
N SER A 67 16.09 -7.83 -4.75
CA SER A 67 15.24 -9.01 -4.97
C SER A 67 14.63 -9.53 -3.67
N ASN A 68 15.37 -9.46 -2.56
CA ASN A 68 14.88 -9.91 -1.25
C ASN A 68 13.88 -8.93 -0.62
N ILE A 69 13.99 -7.63 -0.91
CA ILE A 69 13.02 -6.61 -0.44
C ILE A 69 11.66 -6.81 -1.13
N ALA A 70 11.66 -7.03 -2.45
CA ALA A 70 10.43 -7.24 -3.22
C ALA A 70 9.62 -8.44 -2.70
N ILE A 71 10.30 -9.56 -2.39
CA ILE A 71 9.66 -10.76 -1.85
C ILE A 71 9.13 -10.52 -0.43
N LYS A 72 9.85 -9.75 0.41
CA LYS A 72 9.38 -9.43 1.77
C LYS A 72 8.15 -8.54 1.77
N GLU A 73 8.06 -7.55 0.89
CA GLU A 73 6.86 -6.70 0.79
C GLU A 73 5.63 -7.50 0.39
N GLU A 74 5.78 -8.45 -0.53
CA GLU A 74 4.69 -9.33 -0.94
C GLU A 74 4.20 -10.21 0.22
N LEU A 75 5.12 -10.77 1.02
CA LEU A 75 4.79 -11.55 2.22
C LEU A 75 4.11 -10.71 3.31
N VAL A 76 4.54 -9.46 3.51
CA VAL A 76 3.91 -8.53 4.47
C VAL A 76 2.49 -8.15 4.01
N ARG A 77 2.30 -7.94 2.71
CA ARG A 77 0.96 -7.70 2.12
C ARG A 77 0.06 -8.93 2.26
N LEU A 78 0.60 -10.14 2.08
CA LEU A 78 -0.14 -11.38 2.30
C LEU A 78 -0.54 -11.58 3.77
N SER A 79 0.33 -11.23 4.72
CA SER A 79 0.01 -11.25 6.16
C SER A 79 -1.06 -10.23 6.55
N HIS A 80 -1.01 -9.00 6.01
CA HIS A 80 -2.05 -7.99 6.24
C HIS A 80 -3.38 -8.39 5.59
N ASN A 81 -3.35 -8.96 4.38
CA ASN A 81 -4.54 -9.41 3.68
C ASN A 81 -5.21 -10.60 4.37
N GLN A 82 -4.46 -11.53 4.99
CA GLN A 82 -5.06 -12.61 5.79
C GLN A 82 -5.89 -12.06 6.96
N SER A 83 -5.43 -11.01 7.63
CA SER A 83 -6.17 -10.36 8.71
C SER A 83 -7.43 -9.64 8.20
N ALA A 84 -7.34 -9.02 7.02
CA ALA A 84 -8.48 -8.36 6.37
C ALA A 84 -9.52 -9.35 5.84
N CYS A 85 -9.08 -10.49 5.30
CA CYS A 85 -9.95 -11.60 4.90
C CYS A 85 -10.71 -12.17 6.10
N LEU A 86 -10.03 -12.41 7.23
CA LEU A 86 -10.69 -12.91 8.45
C LEU A 86 -11.70 -11.91 9.05
N LEU A 87 -11.46 -10.61 8.90
CA LEU A 87 -12.44 -9.58 9.27
C LEU A 87 -13.62 -9.54 8.29
N SER A 88 -13.37 -9.69 6.98
CA SER A 88 -14.40 -9.79 5.96
C SER A 88 -15.33 -11.00 6.17
N ASP A 89 -14.77 -12.15 6.54
CA ASP A 89 -15.52 -13.38 6.84
C ASP A 89 -16.33 -13.26 8.13
N LYS A 90 -15.80 -12.53 9.13
CA LYS A 90 -16.49 -12.27 10.41
C LYS A 90 -17.62 -11.24 10.29
N TYR A 91 -17.48 -10.27 9.38
CA TYR A 91 -18.45 -9.19 9.14
C TYR A 91 -19.27 -9.35 7.83
N GLY A 92 -19.09 -10.45 7.08
CA GLY A 92 -19.91 -10.81 5.92
C GLY A 92 -19.83 -9.86 4.72
N LEU A 93 -18.71 -9.16 4.53
CA LEU A 93 -18.54 -8.23 3.42
C LEU A 93 -18.03 -8.97 2.17
N ASN A 94 -18.92 -9.63 1.44
CA ASN A 94 -18.61 -10.08 0.08
C ASN A 94 -18.31 -8.84 -0.78
N GLN A 95 -17.03 -8.58 -1.04
CA GLN A 95 -16.65 -7.76 -2.18
C GLN A 95 -16.79 -8.68 -3.39
N ASP A 96 -17.96 -8.62 -4.04
CA ASP A 96 -18.12 -9.11 -5.40
C ASP A 96 -17.19 -8.31 -6.30
N THR A 97 -15.94 -8.76 -6.40
CA THR A 97 -15.02 -8.39 -7.46
C THR A 97 -15.43 -9.17 -8.71
N SER A 98 -16.57 -8.79 -9.29
CA SER A 98 -16.92 -9.18 -10.65
C SER A 98 -17.00 -7.91 -11.51
N ASP A 99 -16.13 -7.89 -12.50
CA ASP A 99 -16.24 -7.13 -13.74
C ASP A 99 -16.24 -5.60 -13.67
N VAL A 100 -15.05 -5.01 -13.81
CA VAL A 100 -14.80 -4.12 -14.95
C VAL A 100 -13.32 -4.20 -15.34
N GLY A 101 -13.09 -4.74 -16.54
CA GLY A 101 -11.77 -4.92 -17.12
C GLY A 101 -11.01 -3.60 -17.26
N PHE A 102 -9.78 -3.61 -16.75
CA PHE A 102 -8.74 -2.68 -17.15
C PHE A 102 -8.30 -3.09 -18.57
N LYS A 103 -8.80 -2.40 -19.60
CA LYS A 103 -8.12 -2.38 -20.91
C LYS A 103 -7.18 -1.17 -20.95
N PRO A 104 -5.99 -1.32 -21.56
CA PRO A 104 -4.90 -0.35 -21.48
C PRO A 104 -5.28 1.00 -22.09
#